data_AF-A0A354Y896-F1
#
_entry.id   AF-A0A354Y896-F1
#
_cell.length_a   1.000
_cell.length_b   1.000
_cell.length_c   1.000
_cell.angle_alpha   90.00
_cell.angle_beta   90.00
_cell.angle_gamma   90.00
#
_symmetry.space_group_name_H-M   'P 1'
#
loop_
_entity.id
_entity.type
_entity.pdbx_description
1 polymer ?
#
loop_
_entity_poly.entity_id
_entity_poly.type
_entity_poly.pdbx_seq_one_letter_code
_entity_poly.pdbx_strand_id
1 'polypeptide(L)'
;MSDTHDAPAALADTLAQLRHAWQQRRPDLAQRRRDLQRLREALKARLAPMAQAIADDFGHRSRHESLLADGMTVLAEIDHLLRHLR
;
A
#
# COMPACT_ATOMS: atom_id res chain seq x y z
N MET A 1 0.17 16.43 -14.48
CA MET A 1 1.34 16.22 -13.59
C MET A 1 1.75 14.74 -13.51
N SER A 2 1.35 13.91 -14.46
CA SER A 2 1.75 12.50 -14.59
C SER A 2 2.32 12.33 -15.98
N ASP A 3 3.64 12.21 -16.10
CA ASP A 3 4.30 11.81 -17.36
C ASP A 3 5.70 11.24 -17.08
N THR A 4 6.35 11.68 -16.00
CA THR A 4 7.76 11.31 -15.73
C THR A 4 7.93 9.93 -15.07
N HIS A 5 6.92 9.42 -14.35
CA HIS A 5 7.02 8.12 -13.64
C HIS A 5 6.48 6.92 -14.47
N ASP A 6 5.65 7.17 -15.48
CA ASP A 6 5.04 6.12 -16.32
C ASP A 6 5.83 5.82 -17.60
N ALA A 7 6.88 6.59 -17.88
CA ALA A 7 7.78 6.30 -18.99
C ALA A 7 8.45 4.91 -18.76
N PRO A 8 8.51 4.02 -19.78
CA PRO A 8 9.05 2.67 -19.61
C PRO A 8 10.46 2.62 -19.01
N ALA A 9 11.31 3.60 -19.32
CA ALA A 9 12.65 3.72 -18.73
C ALA A 9 12.61 4.02 -17.22
N ALA A 10 11.71 4.89 -16.77
CA ALA A 10 11.54 5.21 -15.35
C ALA A 10 11.04 4.00 -14.53
N LEU A 11 10.18 3.16 -15.12
CA LEU A 11 9.72 1.92 -14.51
C LEU A 11 10.86 0.89 -14.38
N ALA A 12 11.70 0.74 -15.41
CA ALA A 12 12.85 -0.15 -15.40
C ALA A 12 13.88 0.27 -14.33
N ASP A 13 14.17 1.56 -14.24
CA ASP A 13 15.07 2.12 -13.23
C ASP A 13 14.53 1.91 -11.82
N THR A 14 13.24 2.18 -11.60
CA THR A 14 12.57 1.94 -10.31
C THR A 14 12.66 0.47 -9.92
N LEU A 15 12.40 -0.45 -10.84
CA LEU A 15 12.52 -1.89 -10.59
C LEU A 15 13.96 -2.28 -10.24
N ALA A 16 14.95 -1.77 -10.97
CA ALA A 16 16.36 -2.03 -10.70
C ALA A 16 16.76 -1.55 -9.30
N GLN A 17 16.33 -0.35 -8.90
CA GLN A 17 16.56 0.19 -7.56
C GLN A 17 15.94 -0.67 -6.46
N LEU A 18 14.67 -1.09 -6.63
CA LEU A 18 13.98 -1.94 -5.65
C LEU A 18 14.66 -3.31 -5.51
N ARG A 19 15.07 -3.93 -6.62
CA ARG A 19 15.79 -5.21 -6.62
C ARG A 19 17.15 -5.08 -5.94
N HIS A 20 17.90 -4.03 -6.26
CA HIS A 20 19.19 -3.78 -5.64
C HIS A 20 19.05 -3.59 -4.12
N ALA A 21 18.11 -2.76 -3.67
CA ALA A 21 17.86 -2.54 -2.24
C ALA A 21 17.53 -3.84 -1.50
N TRP A 22 16.67 -4.69 -2.07
CA TRP A 22 16.32 -5.98 -1.48
C TRP A 22 17.49 -6.95 -1.42
N GLN A 23 18.33 -7.00 -2.48
CA GLN A 23 19.52 -7.84 -2.52
C GLN A 23 20.58 -7.40 -1.50
N GLN A 24 20.77 -6.10 -1.33
CA GLN A 24 21.72 -5.54 -0.34
C GLN A 24 21.27 -5.81 1.10
N ARG A 25 19.96 -5.71 1.36
CA ARG A 25 19.41 -5.94 2.69
C ARG A 25 18.04 -6.57 2.62
N ARG A 26 18.00 -7.90 2.61
CA ARG A 26 16.74 -8.64 2.74
C ARG A 26 16.11 -8.29 4.10
N PRO A 27 14.85 -7.84 4.14
CA PRO A 27 14.20 -7.46 5.40
C PRO A 27 14.15 -8.62 6.39
N ASP A 28 14.73 -8.40 7.57
CA ASP A 28 14.56 -9.29 8.71
C ASP A 28 13.15 -9.17 9.31
N LEU A 29 12.83 -10.02 10.28
CA LEU A 29 11.52 -10.04 10.92
C LEU A 29 11.17 -8.72 11.61
N ALA A 30 12.14 -8.04 12.22
CA ALA A 30 11.91 -6.79 12.91
C ALA A 30 11.59 -5.68 11.92
N GLN A 31 12.29 -5.63 10.78
CA GLN A 31 12.01 -4.71 9.69
C GLN A 31 10.64 -4.98 9.07
N ARG A 32 10.31 -6.24 8.75
CA ARG A 32 9.00 -6.61 8.21
C ARG A 32 7.85 -6.19 9.13
N ARG A 33 8.01 -6.38 10.45
CA ARG A 33 7.03 -5.95 11.45
C ARG A 33 6.84 -4.43 11.46
N ARG A 34 7.94 -3.66 11.47
CA ARG A 34 7.90 -2.19 11.41
C ARG A 34 7.24 -1.70 10.13
N ASP A 35 7.56 -2.31 8.99
CA ASP A 35 6.99 -1.92 7.70
C ASP A 35 5.48 -2.17 7.65
N LEU A 36 5.00 -3.31 8.16
CA LEU A 36 3.55 -3.58 8.26
C LEU A 36 2.85 -2.59 9.20
N GLN A 37 3.45 -2.25 10.34
CA GLN A 37 2.90 -1.23 11.25
C GLN A 37 2.83 0.14 10.58
N ARG A 38 3.90 0.55 9.89
CA ARG A 38 3.94 1.82 9.15
C ARG A 38 2.90 1.86 8.04
N LEU A 39 2.74 0.77 7.30
CA LEU A 39 1.72 0.65 6.25
C LEU A 39 0.31 0.78 6.82
N ARG A 40 0.05 0.10 7.94
CA ARG A 40 -1.23 0.15 8.64
C ARG A 40 -1.63 1.58 9.00
N GLU A 41 -0.72 2.31 9.65
CA GLU A 41 -0.99 3.67 10.11
C GLU A 41 -1.15 4.64 8.93
N ALA A 42 -0.32 4.49 7.89
CA ALA A 42 -0.42 5.29 6.68
C ALA A 42 -1.76 5.08 5.94
N LEU A 43 -2.22 3.84 5.83
CA LEU A 43 -3.51 3.51 5.20
C LEU A 43 -4.66 4.04 6.05
N LYS A 44 -4.66 3.75 7.35
CA LYS A 44 -5.72 4.19 8.27
C LYS A 44 -5.92 5.71 8.22
N ALA A 45 -4.83 6.48 8.21
CA ALA A 45 -4.86 7.93 8.12
C ALA A 45 -5.45 8.45 6.79
N ARG A 46 -5.51 7.63 5.74
CA ARG A 46 -5.93 8.01 4.38
C ARG A 46 -7.20 7.31 3.89
N LEU A 47 -7.91 6.60 4.76
CA LEU A 47 -9.14 5.89 4.39
C LEU A 47 -10.22 6.79 3.78
N ALA A 48 -10.45 7.97 4.36
CA ALA A 48 -11.45 8.89 3.84
C ALA A 48 -11.06 9.48 2.47
N PRO A 49 -9.83 9.99 2.26
CA PRO A 49 -9.35 10.35 0.93
C PRO A 49 -9.42 9.21 -0.10
N MET A 50 -9.09 7.98 0.30
CA MET A 50 -9.17 6.80 -0.56
C MET A 50 -10.62 6.52 -1.00
N ALA A 51 -11.57 6.50 -0.06
CA ALA A 51 -12.98 6.27 -0.39
C ALA A 51 -13.55 7.38 -1.30
N GLN A 52 -13.08 8.61 -1.17
CA GLN A 52 -13.44 9.70 -2.07
C GLN A 52 -12.90 9.45 -3.48
N ALA A 53 -11.61 9.14 -3.62
CA ALA A 53 -11.02 8.84 -4.92
C ALA A 53 -11.73 7.67 -5.62
N ILE A 54 -12.05 6.60 -4.88
CA ILE A 54 -12.81 5.46 -5.42
C ILE A 54 -14.20 5.90 -5.89
N ALA A 55 -14.90 6.76 -5.14
CA ALA A 55 -16.20 7.26 -5.58
C ALA A 55 -16.08 8.07 -6.87
N ASP A 56 -15.04 8.90 -6.99
CA ASP A 56 -14.79 9.74 -8.18
C ASP A 56 -14.43 8.89 -9.42
N ASP A 57 -13.65 7.83 -9.23
CA ASP A 57 -13.19 6.95 -10.32
C ASP A 57 -14.28 5.96 -10.80
N PHE A 58 -15.16 5.51 -9.89
CA PHE A 58 -16.08 4.39 -10.13
C PHE A 58 -17.56 4.80 -10.09
N GLY A 59 -17.89 6.01 -10.56
CA GLY A 59 -19.28 6.40 -10.80
C GLY A 59 -20.12 6.57 -9.53
N HIS A 60 -19.53 7.15 -8.48
CA HIS A 60 -20.14 7.41 -7.17
C HIS A 60 -20.44 6.15 -6.34
N ARG A 61 -19.55 5.14 -6.39
CA ARG A 61 -19.57 4.02 -5.43
C ARG A 61 -19.73 4.55 -3.99
N SER A 62 -20.56 3.88 -3.20
CA SER A 62 -20.82 4.29 -1.82
C SER A 62 -19.53 4.30 -1.01
N ARG A 63 -19.21 5.44 -0.36
CA ARG A 63 -18.03 5.57 0.51
C ARG A 63 -18.01 4.52 1.62
N HIS A 64 -19.16 4.18 2.20
CA HIS A 64 -19.26 3.15 3.24
C HIS A 64 -18.88 1.77 2.71
N GLU A 65 -19.30 1.48 1.48
CA GLU A 65 -18.95 0.22 0.81
C GLU A 65 -17.44 0.15 0.55
N SER A 66 -16.83 1.24 0.04
CA SER A 66 -15.38 1.30 -0.18
C SER A 66 -14.58 1.17 1.11
N LEU A 67 -15.04 1.80 2.20
CA LEU A 67 -14.41 1.65 3.50
C LEU A 67 -14.48 0.21 4.00
N LEU A 68 -15.62 -0.47 3.86
CA LEU A 68 -15.79 -1.83 4.33
C LEU A 68 -15.04 -2.85 3.46
N ALA A 69 -15.22 -2.77 2.14
CA ALA A 69 -14.71 -3.75 1.19
C ALA A 69 -13.20 -3.59 0.92
N ASP A 70 -12.71 -2.35 0.81
CA ASP A 70 -11.32 -2.09 0.43
C ASP A 70 -10.49 -1.75 1.66
N GLY A 71 -10.93 -0.74 2.43
CA GLY A 71 -10.16 -0.22 3.57
C GLY A 71 -10.02 -1.21 4.72
N MET A 72 -11.15 -1.69 5.24
CA MET A 72 -11.19 -2.57 6.41
C MET A 72 -10.62 -3.95 6.10
N THR A 73 -10.85 -4.47 4.90
CA THR A 73 -10.24 -5.73 4.44
C THR A 73 -8.71 -5.66 4.48
N VAL A 74 -8.11 -4.62 3.90
CA VAL A 74 -6.64 -4.47 3.91
C VAL A 74 -6.10 -4.29 5.32
N LEU A 75 -6.76 -3.49 6.17
CA LEU A 75 -6.35 -3.34 7.57
C LEU A 75 -6.42 -4.66 8.35
N ALA A 76 -7.47 -5.46 8.13
CA ALA A 76 -7.63 -6.76 8.78
C ALA A 76 -6.55 -7.76 8.34
N GLU A 77 -6.17 -7.76 7.06
CA GLU A 77 -5.08 -8.59 6.54
C GLU A 77 -3.71 -8.16 7.09
N ILE A 78 -3.44 -6.85 7.19
CA ILE A 78 -2.22 -6.37 7.84
C ILE A 78 -2.16 -6.83 9.31
N ASP A 79 -3.28 -6.72 10.03
CA ASP A 79 -3.39 -7.18 11.41
C ASP A 79 -3.22 -8.70 11.52
N HIS A 80 -3.73 -9.48 10.57
CA HIS A 80 -3.52 -10.92 10.47
C HIS A 80 -2.04 -11.26 10.25
N LEU A 81 -1.38 -10.61 9.30
CA LEU A 81 0.04 -10.80 9.02
C LEU A 81 0.91 -10.46 10.23
N LEU A 82 0.62 -9.35 10.94
CA LEU A 82 1.35 -8.96 12.15
C LEU A 82 1.25 -10.00 13.27
N ARG A 83 0.09 -10.68 13.42
CA ARG A 83 -0.12 -11.75 14.40
C ARG A 83 0.63 -13.04 14.06
N HIS A 84 0.77 -13.36 12.78
CA HIS A 84 1.34 -14.63 12.31
C HIS A 84 2.76 -14.50 11.75
N LEU A 85 3.34 -13.30 11.74
CA LEU A 85 4.71 -13.06 11.32
C LEU A 85 5.70 -13.82 12.22
N ARG A 86 6.37 -14.80 11.63
CA ARG A 86 7.41 -15.65 12.22
C ARG A 86 8.65 -15.63 11.34
#